data_AF-A0A437MN78-F1
#
_entry.id   AF-A0A437MN78-F1
#
_cell.length_a   1.000
_cell.length_b   1.000
_cell.length_c   1.000
_cell.angle_alpha   90.00
_cell.angle_beta   90.00
_cell.angle_gamma   90.00
#
_symmetry.space_group_name_H-M   'P 1'
#
loop_
_entity.id
_entity.type
_entity.pdbx_description
1 polymer ?
#
loop_
_entity_poly.entity_id
_entity_poly.type
_entity_poly.pdbx_seq_one_letter_code
_entity_poly.pdbx_strand_id
1 'polypeptide(L)'
;MLNLTHHQRAEARAALGLPAPGNTTTRNRMAVAPDAPGKLNTWHGLVACGAAELPDAEGAQAEVFRLTQAGALAVLQPGESLCPQEFPDAPAAAA
;
A
#
# COMPACT_ATOMS: atom_id res chain seq x y z
N MET A 1 -2.79 15.21 -6.17
CA MET A 1 -3.68 14.04 -5.93
C MET A 1 -3.12 12.88 -6.71
N LEU A 2 -2.97 11.71 -6.08
CA LEU A 2 -2.46 10.51 -6.75
C LEU A 2 -3.53 9.98 -7.72
N ASN A 3 -3.17 9.79 -8.98
CA ASN A 3 -4.08 9.25 -9.99
C ASN A 3 -4.02 7.72 -10.00
N LEU A 4 -4.79 7.08 -9.12
CA LEU A 4 -4.80 5.63 -8.94
C LEU A 4 -5.97 4.99 -9.69
N THR A 5 -5.68 3.93 -10.44
CA THR A 5 -6.73 3.10 -11.05
C THR A 5 -7.52 2.35 -9.98
N HIS A 6 -8.72 1.88 -10.31
CA HIS A 6 -9.55 1.08 -9.39
C HIS A 6 -8.81 -0.15 -8.85
N HIS A 7 -8.04 -0.83 -9.70
CA HIS A 7 -7.25 -2.00 -9.32
C HIS A 7 -6.11 -1.64 -8.36
N GLN A 8 -5.37 -0.56 -8.62
CA GLN A 8 -4.32 -0.07 -7.72
C GLN A 8 -4.88 0.34 -6.34
N ARG A 9 -6.05 0.99 -6.32
CA ARG A 9 -6.73 1.32 -5.05
C ARG A 9 -7.11 0.06 -4.28
N ALA A 10 -7.62 -0.98 -4.95
CA ALA A 10 -7.98 -2.24 -4.31
C ALA A 10 -6.76 -2.95 -3.71
N GLU A 11 -5.66 -3.05 -4.44
CA GLU A 11 -4.40 -3.65 -3.96
C GLU A 11 -3.80 -2.87 -2.78
N ALA A 12 -3.79 -1.53 -2.85
CA ALA A 12 -3.33 -0.69 -1.76
C ALA A 12 -4.19 -0.86 -0.50
N ARG A 13 -5.51 -0.91 -0.64
CA ARG A 13 -6.42 -1.20 0.48
C ARG A 13 -6.16 -2.56 1.10
N ALA A 14 -5.95 -3.59 0.28
CA ALA A 14 -5.61 -4.93 0.76
C ALA A 14 -4.28 -4.95 1.53
N ALA A 15 -3.27 -4.19 1.09
CA ALA A 15 -1.99 -4.07 1.81
C ALA A 15 -2.12 -3.43 3.20
N LEU A 16 -3.08 -2.53 3.37
CA LEU A 16 -3.46 -1.91 4.65
C LEU A 16 -4.35 -2.82 5.52
N GLY A 17 -4.75 -4.00 5.03
CA GLY A 17 -5.70 -4.87 5.71
C GLY A 17 -7.15 -4.38 5.66
N LEU A 18 -7.48 -3.41 4.80
CA LEU A 18 -8.84 -2.88 4.66
C LEU A 18 -9.71 -3.76 3.74
N PRO A 19 -11.04 -3.87 3.98
CA PRO A 19 -11.84 -3.09 4.93
C PRO A 19 -11.93 -3.69 6.34
N ALA A 20 -11.16 -4.75 6.67
CA ALA A 20 -11.22 -5.42 7.96
C ALA A 20 -10.06 -4.96 8.88
N PRO A 21 -10.21 -3.82 9.61
CA PRO A 21 -9.16 -3.32 10.49
C PRO A 21 -8.79 -4.41 11.51
N GLY A 22 -7.56 -4.92 11.43
CA GLY A 22 -7.08 -5.98 12.32
C GLY A 22 -6.37 -7.14 11.63
N ASN A 23 -6.41 -7.25 10.30
CA ASN A 23 -5.54 -8.19 9.59
C ASN A 23 -4.11 -7.62 9.49
N THR A 24 -3.39 -7.68 10.61
CA THR A 24 -2.03 -7.17 10.83
C THR A 24 -0.93 -7.99 10.15
N THR A 25 -1.30 -8.94 9.30
CA THR A 25 -0.35 -9.88 8.71
C THR A 25 0.57 -9.20 7.69
N THR A 26 0.08 -8.19 6.97
CA THR A 26 0.88 -7.51 5.94
C THR A 26 1.56 -6.24 6.42
N ARG A 27 1.11 -5.54 7.48
CA ARG A 27 1.79 -4.33 8.03
C ARG A 27 2.35 -3.40 6.94
N ASN A 28 1.49 -2.97 6.02
CA ASN A 28 1.86 -2.14 4.87
C ASN A 28 3.07 -2.68 4.06
N ARG A 29 3.26 -4.00 4.03
CA ARG A 29 4.37 -4.69 3.36
C ARG A 29 3.78 -5.74 2.44
N MET A 30 3.88 -5.49 1.13
CA MET A 30 3.42 -6.40 0.11
C MET A 30 4.60 -7.06 -0.58
N ALA A 31 4.82 -8.35 -0.31
CA ALA A 31 5.76 -9.15 -1.09
C ALA A 31 5.08 -9.63 -2.38
N VAL A 32 5.69 -9.37 -3.52
CA VAL A 32 5.21 -9.81 -4.83
C VAL A 32 6.29 -10.67 -5.48
N ALA A 33 5.93 -11.91 -5.78
CA ALA A 33 6.82 -12.85 -6.46
C ALA A 33 7.03 -12.45 -7.94
N PRO A 34 8.21 -12.75 -8.51
CA PRO A 34 8.56 -12.39 -9.89
C PRO A 34 7.69 -13.08 -10.95
N ASP A 35 7.05 -14.20 -10.61
CA ASP A 35 6.14 -14.94 -11.46
C ASP A 35 4.71 -14.37 -11.50
N ALA A 36 4.46 -13.26 -10.81
CA ALA A 36 3.18 -12.54 -10.81
C ALA A 36 3.27 -11.18 -11.54
N PRO A 37 3.50 -11.15 -12.87
CA PRO A 37 3.79 -9.92 -13.62
C PRO A 37 2.65 -8.90 -13.55
N GLY A 38 1.39 -9.35 -13.49
CA GLY A 38 0.25 -8.45 -13.32
C GLY A 38 0.29 -7.68 -11.99
N LYS A 39 0.65 -8.37 -10.90
CA LYS A 39 0.76 -7.77 -9.57
C LYS A 39 1.99 -6.87 -9.48
N LEU A 40 3.12 -7.30 -10.04
CA LEU A 40 4.33 -6.46 -10.15
C LEU A 40 4.05 -5.16 -10.90
N ASN A 41 3.43 -5.23 -12.08
CA ASN A 41 3.09 -4.06 -12.86
C ASN A 41 2.19 -3.08 -12.09
N THR A 42 1.21 -3.60 -11.35
CA THR A 42 0.34 -2.78 -10.51
C THR A 42 1.14 -2.03 -9.43
N TRP A 43 2.03 -2.72 -8.73
CA TRP A 43 2.84 -2.14 -7.65
C TRP A 43 3.94 -1.21 -8.15
N HIS A 44 4.60 -1.51 -9.25
CA HIS A 44 5.49 -0.55 -9.92
C HIS A 44 4.73 0.69 -10.39
N GLY A 45 3.48 0.55 -10.86
CA GLY A 45 2.63 1.69 -11.18
C GLY A 45 2.31 2.56 -9.95
N LEU A 46 2.15 1.95 -8.76
CA LEU A 46 2.00 2.68 -7.49
C LEU A 46 3.30 3.42 -7.12
N VAL A 47 4.45 2.80 -7.34
CA VAL A 47 5.77 3.45 -7.13
C VAL A 47 5.95 4.62 -8.09
N ALA A 48 5.66 4.44 -9.37
CA ALA A 48 5.82 5.45 -10.41
C ALA A 48 4.97 6.71 -10.17
N CYS A 49 3.82 6.57 -9.50
CA CYS A 49 2.99 7.72 -9.13
C CYS A 49 3.26 8.26 -7.71
N GLY A 50 4.21 7.69 -6.96
CA GLY A 50 4.57 8.14 -5.60
C GLY A 50 3.63 7.63 -4.49
N ALA A 51 2.75 6.68 -4.81
CA ALA A 51 1.82 6.06 -3.85
C ALA A 51 2.48 4.91 -3.06
N ALA A 52 3.56 4.34 -3.59
CA ALA A 52 4.32 3.28 -2.94
C ALA A 52 5.82 3.52 -3.08
N GLU A 53 6.59 2.77 -2.30
CA GLU A 53 8.03 2.67 -2.37
C GLU A 53 8.43 1.19 -2.43
N LEU A 54 9.62 0.96 -2.99
CA LEU A 54 10.26 -0.35 -3.08
C LEU A 54 11.60 -0.23 -2.32
N PRO A 55 11.64 -0.58 -1.02
CA PRO A 55 12.80 -0.31 -0.17
C PRO A 55 14.03 -1.14 -0.57
N ASP A 56 13.83 -2.38 -1.02
CA ASP A 56 14.90 -3.32 -1.37
C ASP A 56 14.50 -4.14 -2.60
N ALA A 57 15.03 -3.78 -3.77
CA ALA A 57 14.74 -4.46 -5.04
C ALA A 57 15.82 -5.51 -5.44
N GLU A 58 17.01 -5.47 -4.85
CA GLU A 58 18.14 -6.29 -5.33
C GLU A 58 18.22 -7.67 -4.68
N GLY A 59 18.20 -8.72 -5.51
CA GLY A 59 18.58 -10.09 -5.14
C GLY A 59 17.52 -10.89 -4.37
N ALA A 60 16.34 -10.33 -4.11
CA ALA A 60 15.27 -11.01 -3.38
C ALA A 60 14.43 -11.92 -4.29
N GLN A 61 13.96 -13.05 -3.75
CA GLN A 61 13.01 -13.95 -4.42
C GLN A 61 11.61 -13.31 -4.64
N ALA A 62 11.36 -12.15 -4.03
CA ALA A 62 10.15 -11.35 -4.18
C ALA A 62 10.47 -9.88 -3.92
N GLU A 63 9.86 -8.99 -4.68
CA GLU A 63 9.94 -7.55 -4.45
C GLU A 63 8.99 -7.15 -3.33
N VAL A 64 9.49 -6.34 -2.40
CA VAL A 64 8.70 -5.94 -1.23
C VAL A 64 8.34 -4.47 -1.35
N PHE A 65 7.06 -4.20 -1.55
CA PHE A 65 6.54 -2.84 -1.66
C PHE A 65 5.92 -2.37 -0.34
N ARG A 66 5.91 -1.05 -0.14
CA ARG A 66 5.21 -0.39 0.96
C ARG A 66 4.46 0.83 0.45
N LEU A 67 3.27 1.11 0.98
CA LEU A 67 2.60 2.38 0.65
C LEU A 67 3.28 3.53 1.38
N THR A 68 3.41 4.65 0.67
CA THR A 68 3.75 5.93 1.31
C THR A 68 2.55 6.40 2.14
N GLN A 69 2.76 7.32 3.08
CA GLN A 69 1.65 7.95 3.81
C GLN A 69 0.63 8.59 2.84
N ALA A 70 1.11 9.24 1.78
CA ALA A 70 0.25 9.83 0.77
C ALA A 70 -0.57 8.78 0.01
N GLY A 71 0.04 7.66 -0.37
CA GLY A 71 -0.65 6.53 -1.02
C GLY A 71 -1.69 5.88 -0.12
N ALA A 72 -1.34 5.67 1.15
CA ALA A 72 -2.23 5.09 2.14
C ALA A 72 -3.44 5.98 2.42
N LEU A 73 -3.24 7.29 2.62
CA LEU A 73 -4.34 8.25 2.80
C LEU A 73 -5.23 8.36 1.55
N ALA A 74 -4.66 8.28 0.35
CA ALA A 74 -5.42 8.41 -0.89
C ALA A 74 -6.43 7.28 -1.14
N VAL A 75 -6.27 6.14 -0.47
CA VAL A 75 -7.13 4.96 -0.64
C VAL A 75 -8.07 4.69 0.53
N LEU A 76 -8.01 5.50 1.60
CA LEU A 76 -8.97 5.47 2.68
C LEU A 76 -10.37 5.86 2.19
N GLN A 77 -11.38 5.24 2.80
CA GLN A 77 -12.78 5.64 2.73
C GLN A 77 -13.17 6.43 3.99
N PRO A 78 -14.27 7.20 3.94
CA PRO A 78 -14.78 7.90 5.12
C PRO A 78 -14.96 6.95 6.31
N GLY A 79 -14.44 7.34 7.47
CA GLY A 79 -14.49 6.53 8.70
C GLY A 79 -13.37 5.49 8.86
N GLU A 80 -12.53 5.28 7.85
CA GLU A 80 -11.32 4.45 7.98
C GLU A 80 -10.14 5.26 8.50
N SER A 81 -9.21 4.59 9.18
CA SER A 81 -7.99 5.18 9.73
C SER A 81 -6.78 4.31 9.39
N LEU A 82 -5.61 4.94 9.25
CA LEU A 82 -4.36 4.21 9.16
C LEU A 82 -3.99 3.61 10.51
N CYS A 83 -3.26 2.50 10.46
CA CYS A 83 -2.66 1.89 11.64
C CYS A 83 -1.54 2.82 12.18
N PRO A 84 -1.66 3.35 13.42
CA PRO A 84 -0.66 4.28 13.95
C PRO A 84 0.73 3.66 14.11
N GLN A 85 0.83 2.35 14.27
CA GLN A 85 2.11 1.64 14.34
C GLN A 85 2.86 1.65 13.00
N GLU A 86 2.14 1.63 11.89
CA GLU A 86 2.71 1.66 10.54
C GLU A 86 2.87 3.09 10.01
N PHE A 87 2.02 4.01 10.49
CA PHE A 87 2.03 5.42 10.12
C PHE A 87 1.92 6.30 11.37
N PRO A 88 3.01 6.45 12.16
CA PRO A 88 2.98 7.19 13.42
C PRO A 88 2.67 8.68 13.25
N ASP A 89 3.04 9.25 12.10
CA ASP A 89 2.82 10.67 11.75
C ASP A 89 1.53 10.88 10.94
N ALA A 90 0.68 9.86 10.81
CA ALA A 90 -0.62 10.03 10.16
C ALA A 90 -1.53 10.89 11.05
N PRO A 91 -2.23 11.88 10.47
CA PRO A 91 -3.26 12.59 11.22
C PRO A 91 -4.33 11.58 11.67
N ALA A 92 -4.65 11.59 12.98
CA ALA A 92 -5.80 10.86 13.49
C ALA A 92 -7.03 11.29 12.67
N ALA A 93 -7.85 10.32 12.23
CA ALA A 93 -8.90 10.54 11.24
C ALA A 93 -9.71 11.81 11.54
N ALA A 94 -9.88 12.64 10.51
CA ALA A 94 -10.84 13.73 10.56
C ALA A 94 -12.23 13.11 10.71
N ALA A 95 -12.83 13.35 11.88
CA ALA A 95 -14.21 13.02 12.21
C ALA A 95 -15.21 13.75 11.30
#